data_AF-A0A399YYW0-F1
#
_entry.id   AF-A0A399YYW0-F1
#
_cell.length_a   1.000
_cell.length_b   1.000
_cell.length_c   1.000
_cell.angle_alpha   90.00
_cell.angle_beta   90.00
_cell.angle_gamma   90.00
#
_symmetry.space_group_name_H-M   'P 1'
#
loop_
_entity.id
_entity.type
_entity.pdbx_description
1 polymer ?
#
loop_
_entity_poly.entity_id
_entity_poly.type
_entity_poly.pdbx_seq_one_letter_code
_entity_poly.pdbx_strand_id
1 'polypeptide(L)' 'MASIEFYDVKTRSKVKVDQKNVKKTVFKTKNGQERYGLRAKTSDGRPLTKFVSKAEWDKLKVDIEK' A
#
# COMPACT_ATOMS: atom_id res chain seq x y z
N MET A 1 13.89 -2.99 -10.99
CA MET A 1 12.46 -3.20 -10.63
C MET A 1 12.21 -2.41 -9.35
N ALA A 2 11.24 -1.49 -9.34
CA ALA A 2 10.93 -0.71 -8.14
C ALA A 2 10.16 -1.57 -7.14
N SER A 3 10.60 -1.58 -5.88
CA SER A 3 9.95 -2.31 -4.78
C SER A 3 9.52 -1.32 -3.70
N ILE A 4 8.40 -1.63 -3.03
CA ILE A 4 7.85 -0.83 -1.94
C ILE A 4 8.00 -1.61 -0.64
N GLU A 5 8.53 -0.95 0.37
CA GLU A 5 8.65 -1.52 1.71
C GLU A 5 7.35 -1.35 2.49
N PHE A 6 6.84 -2.47 3.01
CA PHE A 6 5.74 -2.56 3.95
C PHE A 6 6.25 -3.09 5.28
N TYR A 7 5.63 -2.67 6.38
CA TYR A 7 5.88 -3.26 7.69
C TYR A 7 4.84 -4.36 7.95
N ASP A 8 5.30 -5.61 8.03
CA ASP A 8 4.46 -6.73 8.43
C ASP A 8 4.47 -6.82 9.96
N VAL A 9 3.31 -6.53 10.56
CA VAL A 9 3.15 -6.46 12.02
C VAL A 9 3.25 -7.85 12.68
N LYS A 10 2.96 -8.92 11.94
CA LYS A 10 2.98 -10.29 12.45
C LYS A 10 4.40 -10.83 12.50
N THR A 11 5.22 -10.56 11.49
CA THR A 11 6.65 -10.91 11.50
C THR A 11 7.52 -9.82 12.13
N ARG A 12 6.94 -8.64 12.42
CA ARG A 12 7.61 -7.44 12.95
C ARG A 12 8.81 -7.03 12.10
N SER A 13 8.69 -7.20 10.79
CA SER A 13 9.78 -6.98 9.85
C SER A 13 9.32 -6.20 8.63
N LYS A 14 10.27 -5.55 7.96
CA LYS A 14 10.02 -4.89 6.68
C LYS A 14 10.06 -5.94 5.57
N VAL A 15 9.03 -5.95 4.75
CA VAL A 15 8.94 -6.79 3.56
C VAL A 15 8.93 -5.91 2.32
N LYS A 16 9.72 -6.29 1.31
CA LYS A 16 9.77 -5.62 0.02
C LYS A 16 8.79 -6.31 -0.92
N VAL A 17 7.87 -5.54 -1.49
CA VAL A 17 6.91 -6.03 -2.47
C VAL A 17 7.16 -5.32 -3.79
N ASP A 18 7.25 -6.07 -4.88
CA ASP A 18 7.37 -5.48 -6.22
C ASP A 18 6.19 -4.57 -6.52
N GLN A 19 6.46 -3.43 -7.14
CA GLN A 19 5.45 -2.44 -7.48
C GLN A 19 4.30 -3.02 -8.33
N LYS A 20 4.55 -4.03 -9.17
CA LYS A 20 3.53 -4.77 -9.95
C LYS A 20 2.48 -5.50 -9.10
N ASN A 21 2.83 -5.84 -7.86
CA ASN A 21 1.96 -6.53 -6.90
C ASN A 21 1.35 -5.56 -5.87
N VAL A 22 1.60 -4.26 -6.03
CA VAL A 22 1.05 -3.21 -5.16
C VAL A 22 -0.10 -2.54 -5.89
N LYS A 23 -1.21 -2.35 -5.17
CA LYS A 23 -2.37 -1.59 -5.63
C LYS A 23 -2.54 -0.33 -4.81
N LYS A 24 -3.01 0.74 -5.44
CA LYS A 24 -3.41 1.98 -4.78
C LYS A 24 -4.84 1.89 -4.29
N THR A 25 -5.11 2.49 -3.15
CA THR A 25 -6.47 2.60 -2.60
C THR A 25 -6.64 3.94 -1.90
N VAL A 26 -7.88 4.42 -1.81
CA VAL A 26 -8.23 5.64 -1.09
C VAL A 26 -9.25 5.28 -0.03
N PHE A 27 -8.89 5.53 1.22
CA PHE A 27 -9.77 5.29 2.35
C PHE A 27 -10.48 6.59 2.72
N LYS A 28 -11.81 6.61 2.60
CA LYS A 28 -12.64 7.70 3.09
C LYS A 28 -13.05 7.43 4.52
N THR A 29 -12.69 8.33 5.44
CA THR A 29 -13.13 8.26 6.83
C THR A 29 -14.53 8.84 6.98
N LYS A 30 -15.22 8.51 8.09
CA LYS A 30 -16.57 9.03 8.38
C LYS A 30 -16.65 10.56 8.40
N ASN A 31 -15.55 11.24 8.70
CA ASN A 31 -15.46 12.71 8.74
C ASN A 31 -15.11 13.34 7.37
N GLY A 32 -15.11 12.55 6.29
CA GLY A 32 -14.77 13.03 4.95
C GLY A 32 -13.27 13.14 4.65
N GLN A 33 -12.39 12.87 5.62
CA GLN A 33 -10.95 12.86 5.36
C GLN A 33 -10.57 11.65 4.49
N GLU A 34 -9.91 11.92 3.37
CA GLU A 34 -9.30 10.91 2.51
C GLU A 34 -7.91 10.53 3.02
N ARG A 35 -7.62 9.23 3.08
CA ARG A 35 -6.30 8.70 3.36
C ARG A 35 -5.82 7.86 2.19
N TYR A 36 -4.67 8.22 1.64
CA TYR A 36 -4.08 7.56 0.50
C TYR A 36 -3.27 6.35 0.97
N GLY A 37 -3.64 5.18 0.47
CA GLY A 37 -3.06 3.90 0.87
C GLY A 37 -2.50 3.12 -0.31
N LEU A 38 -1.53 2.27 0.01
CA LEU A 38 -1.00 1.22 -0.84
C LEU A 38 -1.33 -0.10 -0.19
N ARG A 39 -1.81 -1.05 -0.99
CA ARG A 39 -2.11 -2.41 -0.56
C ARG A 39 -1.25 -3.42 -1.31
N ALA A 40 -0.83 -4.43 -0.57
CA ALA A 40 -0.10 -5.58 -1.07
C ALA A 40 -0.55 -6.83 -0.33
N LYS A 41 -0.04 -7.99 -0.76
CA LYS A 41 -0.17 -9.25 -0.01
C LYS A 41 1.22 -9.84 0.25
N THR A 42 1.41 -10.42 1.43
CA THR A 42 2.59 -11.28 1.69
C THR A 42 2.50 -12.56 0.85
N SER A 43 3.60 -13.33 0.78
CA SER A 43 3.61 -14.70 0.22
C SER A 43 2.48 -15.57 0.78
N ASP A 44 2.21 -15.43 2.07
CA ASP A 44 1.22 -16.24 2.79
C ASP A 44 -0.21 -15.67 2.68
N GLY A 45 -0.44 -14.71 1.78
CA GLY A 45 -1.76 -14.14 1.49
C GLY A 45 -2.26 -13.07 2.46
N ARG A 46 -1.46 -12.65 3.45
CA ARG A 46 -1.87 -11.63 4.43
C ARG A 46 -1.88 -10.24 3.80
N PRO A 47 -2.92 -9.44 4.02
CA PRO A 47 -2.99 -8.09 3.47
C PRO A 47 -2.01 -7.17 4.19
N LEU A 48 -1.28 -6.37 3.42
CA LEU A 48 -0.42 -5.30 3.89
C LEU A 48 -1.01 -3.97 3.44
N THR A 49 -1.04 -2.99 4.33
CA THR A 49 -1.47 -1.63 4.00
C THR A 49 -0.42 -0.65 4.49
N LYS A 50 -0.03 0.29 3.61
CA LYS A 50 0.85 1.40 3.93
C LYS A 50 0.17 2.70 3.55
N PHE A 51 0.07 3.63 4.49
CA PHE A 51 -0.40 4.97 4.20
C PHE A 51 0.76 5.83 3.72
N VAL A 52 0.49 6.61 2.67
CA VAL A 52 1.45 7.51 2.05
C VAL A 52 0.82 8.88 1.89
N SER A 53 1.65 9.90 1.65
CA SER A 53 1.14 11.23 1.31
C SER A 53 0.44 11.20 -0.06
N LYS A 54 -0.44 12.17 -0.31
CA LYS A 54 -1.06 12.33 -1.62
C LYS A 54 -0.03 12.47 -2.73
N ALA A 55 1.03 13.25 -2.49
CA ALA A 55 2.10 13.47 -3.47
C ALA A 55 2.84 12.18 -3.85
N GLU A 56 3.12 11.29 -2.89
CA GLU A 56 3.71 9.98 -3.17
C GLU A 56 2.74 9.06 -3.89
N TRP A 57 1.47 9.09 -3.48
CA TRP A 57 0.41 8.32 -4.13
C TRP A 57 0.28 8.74 -5.59
N ASP A 58 0.19 10.03 -5.91
CA ASP A 58 0.05 10.53 -7.29
C ASP A 58 1.27 10.19 -8.17
N LYS A 59 2.49 10.21 -7.60
CA LYS A 59 3.73 9.85 -8.31
C LYS A 59 3.82 8.36 -8.66
N LEU A 60 3.24 7.49 -7.84
CA LEU A 60 3.28 6.05 -8.11
C LEU A 60 2.43 5.72 -9.35
N LYS A 61 2.98 5.00 -10.32
CA LYS A 61 2.20 4.43 -11.43
C LYS A 61 1.89 2.98 -11.10
N VAL A 62 0.84 2.76 -10.32
CA VAL A 62 0.34 1.41 -9.98
C VAL A 62 -1.17 1.36 -10.13
N ASP A 63 -1.70 0.17 -10.37
CA ASP A 63 -3.13 -0.06 -10.54
C ASP A 63 -3.92 0.36 -9.30
N ILE A 64 -5.09 0.93 -9.54
CA ILE A 64 -6.06 1.25 -8.49
C ILE A 64 -6.78 -0.05 -8.11
N GLU A 65 -6.90 -0.31 -6.81
CA GLU A 65 -7.71 -1.38 -6.25
C GLU A 65 -9.16 -1.12 -6.67
N LYS A 66 -9.65 -1.97 -7.57
CA LYS A 66 -10.99 -1.92 -8.15
C LYS A 66 -11.97 -2.69 -7.29
#